data_AF-A0A8C7YD39-F1
#
_entry.id   AF-A0A8C7YD39-F1
#
_cell.length_a   1.000
_cell.length_b   1.000
_cell.length_c   1.000
_cell.angle_alpha   90.00
_cell.angle_beta   90.00
_cell.angle_gamma   90.00
#
_symmetry.space_group_name_H-M   'P 1'
#
loop_
_entity.id
_entity.type
_entity.pdbx_description
1 polymer ?
#
loop_
_entity_poly.entity_id
_entity_poly.type
_entity_poly.pdbx_seq_one_letter_code
_entity_poly.pdbx_strand_id
1 'polypeptide(L)'
;ARLPLCPDAVLFCRNVVSVVDLGCRLDLGAIGKALWNTQYNPKTYTGLIMRIRKPRTTANIYSTGKMVCTAACSIEESRQAARRHARILQKAGFPVRFLNFRVINCVFSKLPLDTRVLAS
;
A
#
# COMPACT_ATOMS: atom_id res chain seq x y z
N ALA A 1 -5.41 -23.13 -21.51
CA ALA A 1 -5.88 -24.18 -20.58
C ALA A 1 -6.51 -23.53 -19.35
N ARG A 2 -7.84 -23.60 -19.18
CA ARG A 2 -8.47 -23.31 -17.88
C ARG A 2 -8.31 -24.58 -17.05
N LEU A 3 -7.43 -24.56 -16.06
CA LEU A 3 -7.33 -25.64 -15.09
C LEU A 3 -8.68 -25.78 -14.37
N PRO A 4 -9.19 -27.00 -14.14
CA PRO A 4 -10.38 -27.20 -13.33
C PRO A 4 -10.10 -26.62 -11.94
N LEU A 5 -10.86 -25.59 -11.56
CA LEU A 5 -10.85 -25.08 -10.21
C LEU A 5 -11.53 -26.14 -9.34
N CYS A 6 -10.75 -26.84 -8.52
CA CYS A 6 -11.32 -27.76 -7.52
C CYS A 6 -12.31 -26.96 -6.65
N PRO A 7 -13.56 -27.40 -6.49
CA PRO A 7 -14.60 -26.64 -5.80
C PRO A 7 -14.29 -26.35 -4.31
N ASP A 8 -13.33 -27.06 -3.72
CA ASP A 8 -12.92 -26.91 -2.30
C ASP A 8 -11.62 -26.11 -2.10
N ALA A 9 -11.11 -25.43 -3.13
CA ALA A 9 -9.86 -24.69 -3.03
C ALA A 9 -10.03 -23.38 -2.23
N VAL A 10 -9.60 -23.38 -0.96
CA VAL A 10 -9.51 -22.16 -0.14
C VAL A 10 -8.37 -21.27 -0.65
N LEU A 11 -8.69 -20.03 -1.02
CA LEU A 11 -7.72 -19.03 -1.47
C LEU A 11 -7.42 -18.01 -0.37
N PHE A 12 -6.13 -17.81 -0.10
CA PHE A 12 -5.65 -16.81 0.86
C PHE A 12 -5.17 -15.57 0.11
N CYS A 13 -5.71 -14.40 0.47
CA CYS A 13 -5.22 -13.13 -0.05
C CYS A 13 -3.85 -12.80 0.58
N ARG A 14 -2.88 -12.48 -0.28
CA ARG A 14 -1.48 -12.22 0.11
C ARG A 14 -1.10 -10.76 0.01
N ASN A 15 -1.65 -10.07 -0.97
CA ASN A 15 -1.33 -8.69 -1.21
C ASN A 15 -2.44 -8.02 -2.01
N VAL A 16 -2.92 -6.90 -1.53
CA VAL A 16 -3.79 -5.99 -2.27
C VAL A 16 -3.00 -4.75 -2.60
N VAL A 17 -2.92 -4.47 -3.90
CA VAL A 17 -2.37 -3.23 -4.44
C VAL A 17 -3.53 -2.30 -4.74
N SER A 18 -3.57 -1.16 -4.06
CA SER A 18 -4.57 -0.11 -4.29
C SER A 18 -3.92 1.21 -4.65
N VAL A 19 -4.68 2.06 -5.33
CA VAL A 19 -4.28 3.41 -5.71
C VAL A 19 -5.31 4.38 -5.19
N VAL A 20 -4.85 5.54 -4.77
CA VAL A 20 -5.69 6.65 -4.34
C VAL A 20 -5.11 7.96 -4.85
N ASP A 21 -6.00 8.93 -5.04
CA ASP A 21 -5.66 10.29 -5.40
C ASP A 21 -5.74 11.17 -4.16
N LEU A 22 -4.65 11.88 -3.85
CA LEU A 22 -4.55 12.81 -2.74
C LEU A 22 -5.08 14.21 -3.08
N GLY A 23 -5.42 14.48 -4.34
CA GLY A 23 -6.13 15.68 -4.78
C GLY A 23 -5.30 16.96 -4.77
N CYS A 24 -3.99 16.88 -4.55
CA CYS A 24 -3.07 18.02 -4.59
C CYS A 24 -1.67 17.57 -5.04
N ARG A 25 -0.88 18.51 -5.57
CA ARG A 25 0.56 18.29 -5.75
C ARG A 25 1.26 18.28 -4.40
N LEU A 26 2.31 17.47 -4.30
CA LEU A 26 3.04 17.25 -3.06
C LEU A 26 4.52 17.52 -3.25
N ASP A 27 5.08 18.30 -2.32
CA ASP A 27 6.52 18.43 -2.16
C ASP A 27 7.03 17.23 -1.35
N LEU A 28 7.58 16.24 -2.06
CA LEU A 28 8.12 15.03 -1.45
C LEU A 28 9.33 15.33 -0.55
N GLY A 29 10.09 16.39 -0.83
CA GLY A 29 11.22 16.80 0.00
C GLY A 29 10.76 17.38 1.34
N ALA A 30 9.71 18.20 1.32
CA ALA A 30 9.09 18.71 2.54
C ALA A 30 8.48 17.57 3.38
N ILE A 31 7.77 16.63 2.76
CA ILE A 31 7.20 15.46 3.44
C ILE A 31 8.30 14.59 4.05
N GLY A 32 9.37 14.32 3.29
CA GLY A 32 10.50 13.52 3.75
C GLY A 32 11.21 14.09 4.97
N LYS A 33 11.29 15.42 5.09
CA LYS A 33 11.83 16.10 6.26
C LYS A 33 10.86 16.14 7.44
N ALA A 34 9.56 16.26 7.16
CA ALA A 34 8.52 16.39 8.19
C ALA A 34 8.18 15.05 8.88
N LEU A 35 8.37 13.91 8.20
CA LEU A 35 7.92 12.61 8.66
C LEU A 35 9.07 11.60 8.78
N TRP A 36 9.30 11.10 10.00
CA TRP A 36 10.36 10.13 10.30
C TRP A 36 10.13 8.75 9.66
N ASN A 37 8.88 8.37 9.39
CA ASN A 37 8.52 7.06 8.86
C ASN A 37 8.52 7.02 7.32
N THR A 38 9.33 7.89 6.71
CA THR A 38 9.44 8.04 5.26
C THR A 38 10.86 7.83 4.78
N GLN A 39 10.99 7.39 3.53
CA GLN A 39 12.25 7.26 2.81
C GLN A 39 12.09 7.96 1.47
N TYR A 40 12.90 8.99 1.26
CA TYR A 40 12.90 9.77 0.03
C TYR A 40 14.33 10.00 -0.42
N ASN A 41 14.66 9.52 -1.61
CA ASN A 41 15.94 9.77 -2.27
C ASN A 41 15.66 10.06 -3.75
N PRO A 42 15.58 11.34 -4.16
CA PRO A 42 15.21 11.72 -5.53
C PRO A 42 16.22 11.24 -6.58
N LYS A 43 17.45 10.90 -6.19
CA LYS A 43 18.46 10.38 -7.12
C LYS A 43 18.18 8.92 -7.52
N THR A 44 17.56 8.15 -6.64
CA THR A 44 17.35 6.71 -6.84
C THR A 44 15.89 6.35 -7.09
N TYR A 45 14.95 7.17 -6.62
CA TYR A 45 13.52 6.89 -6.75
C TYR A 45 12.70 8.18 -6.86
N THR A 46 11.72 8.16 -7.76
CA THR A 46 10.90 9.34 -8.09
C THR A 46 9.75 9.58 -7.11
N GLY A 47 9.48 8.61 -6.23
CA GLY A 47 8.45 8.70 -5.19
C GLY A 47 9.04 8.75 -3.78
N LEU A 48 8.16 8.97 -2.81
CA LEU A 48 8.45 8.85 -1.39
C LEU A 48 7.81 7.56 -0.86
N ILE A 49 8.58 6.78 -0.12
CA ILE A 49 8.10 5.53 0.49
C ILE A 49 7.75 5.81 1.94
N MET A 50 6.49 5.59 2.32
CA MET A 50 6.02 5.69 3.69
C MET A 50 5.59 4.32 4.21
N ARG A 51 5.97 3.98 5.45
CA ARG A 51 5.60 2.69 6.06
C ARG A 51 4.85 2.89 7.37
N ILE A 52 3.84 2.05 7.59
CA ILE A 52 3.09 1.99 8.85
C ILE A 52 3.02 0.54 9.34
N ARG A 53 2.99 0.36 10.67
CA ARG A 53 3.04 -0.97 11.30
C ARG A 53 1.66 -1.64 11.43
N LYS A 54 0.62 -0.86 11.65
CA LYS A 54 -0.76 -1.34 11.79
C LYS A 54 -1.67 -0.49 10.90
N PRO A 55 -2.36 -1.09 9.92
CA PRO A 55 -2.03 -2.36 9.26
C PRO A 55 -0.62 -2.31 8.65
N ARG A 56 0.09 -3.45 8.56
CA ARG A 56 1.49 -3.47 8.09
C ARG A 56 1.50 -3.22 6.58
N THR A 57 1.67 -1.97 6.18
CA THR A 57 1.54 -1.56 4.78
C THR A 57 2.58 -0.53 4.37
N THR A 58 2.83 -0.48 3.08
CA THR A 58 3.73 0.49 2.46
C THR A 58 2.94 1.36 1.48
N ALA A 59 3.20 2.67 1.50
CA ALA A 59 2.67 3.60 0.53
C ALA A 59 3.81 4.20 -0.29
N ASN A 60 3.66 4.16 -1.61
CA ASN A 60 4.48 4.92 -2.55
C ASN A 60 3.70 6.17 -2.94
N ILE A 61 4.20 7.34 -2.56
CA ILE A 61 3.57 8.64 -2.77
C ILE A 61 4.36 9.39 -3.84
N TYR A 62 3.65 9.94 -4.83
CA TYR A 62 4.25 10.68 -5.94
C TYR A 62 3.92 12.17 -5.84
N SER A 63 4.79 13.01 -6.41
CA SER A 63 4.62 14.48 -6.43
C SER A 63 3.32 14.93 -7.12
N THR A 64 2.76 14.08 -7.98
CA THR A 64 1.48 14.27 -8.65
C THR A 64 0.27 14.19 -7.70
N GLY A 65 0.46 13.72 -6.46
CA GLY A 65 -0.62 13.44 -5.52
C GLY A 65 -1.18 12.02 -5.64
N LYS A 66 -0.70 11.20 -6.58
CA LYS A 66 -1.04 9.77 -6.59
C LYS A 66 -0.32 9.04 -5.48
N MET A 67 -1.03 8.12 -4.84
CA MET A 67 -0.46 7.21 -3.84
C MET A 67 -0.84 5.77 -4.16
N VAL A 68 0.15 4.88 -4.16
CA VAL A 68 -0.03 3.44 -4.31
C VAL A 68 0.17 2.80 -2.94
N CYS A 69 -0.80 2.03 -2.45
CA CYS A 69 -0.71 1.30 -1.19
C CYS A 69 -0.59 -0.20 -1.46
N THR A 70 0.34 -0.85 -0.75
CA THR A 70 0.66 -2.28 -0.90
C THR A 70 0.85 -2.96 0.46
N ALA A 71 0.96 -4.29 0.43
CA ALA A 71 1.17 -5.20 1.56
C ALA A 71 -0.02 -5.37 2.51
N ALA A 72 -1.22 -4.96 2.09
CA ALA A 72 -2.46 -5.32 2.79
C ALA A 72 -2.92 -6.73 2.40
N CYS A 73 -3.48 -7.49 3.34
CA CYS A 73 -3.98 -8.84 3.09
C CYS A 73 -5.49 -8.89 2.82
N SER A 74 -6.17 -7.74 2.81
CA SER A 74 -7.57 -7.64 2.38
C SER A 74 -7.86 -6.29 1.75
N ILE A 75 -8.95 -6.19 1.00
CA ILE A 75 -9.39 -4.94 0.36
C ILE A 75 -9.75 -3.90 1.42
N GLU A 76 -10.41 -4.34 2.49
CA GLU A 76 -10.79 -3.47 3.60
C GLU A 76 -9.58 -2.93 4.37
N GLU A 77 -8.60 -3.82 4.65
CA GLU A 77 -7.33 -3.44 5.25
C GLU A 77 -6.56 -2.46 4.35
N SER A 78 -6.55 -2.68 3.03
CA SER A 78 -5.92 -1.78 2.05
C SER A 78 -6.57 -0.39 2.08
N ARG A 79 -7.90 -0.32 2.15
CA ARG A 79 -8.64 0.95 2.24
C ARG A 79 -8.36 1.66 3.56
N GLN A 80 -8.32 0.93 4.67
CA GLN A 80 -7.99 1.49 5.98
C GLN A 80 -6.55 2.01 6.03
N ALA A 81 -5.61 1.24 5.48
CA ALA A 81 -4.20 1.60 5.35
C ALA A 81 -4.01 2.90 4.55
N ALA A 82 -4.59 2.96 3.35
CA ALA A 82 -4.50 4.12 2.48
C ALA A 82 -5.09 5.38 3.16
N ARG A 83 -6.20 5.24 3.90
CA ARG A 83 -6.75 6.34 4.71
C ARG A 83 -5.82 6.78 5.83
N ARG A 84 -5.14 5.83 6.50
CA ARG A 84 -4.16 6.16 7.54
C ARG A 84 -2.96 6.93 6.97
N HIS A 85 -2.43 6.51 5.82
CA HIS A 85 -1.36 7.25 5.13
C HIS A 85 -1.79 8.68 4.79
N ALA A 86 -2.98 8.84 4.18
CA ALA A 86 -3.52 10.17 3.91
C ALA A 86 -3.69 11.00 5.19
N ARG A 87 -4.17 10.40 6.28
CA ARG A 87 -4.35 11.10 7.57
C ARG A 87 -3.02 11.55 8.19
N ILE A 88 -1.96 10.77 8.06
CA ILE A 88 -0.61 11.17 8.52
C ILE A 88 -0.16 12.42 7.77
N LEU A 89 -0.32 12.46 6.45
CA LEU A 89 -0.01 13.62 5.63
C LEU A 89 -0.85 14.85 6.03
N GLN A 90 -2.15 14.68 6.29
CA GLN A 90 -3.00 15.78 6.79
C GLN A 90 -2.50 16.34 8.11
N LYS A 91 -2.14 15.46 9.05
CA LYS A 91 -1.63 15.87 10.38
C LYS A 91 -0.29 16.58 10.29
N ALA A 92 0.51 16.28 9.28
CA ALA A 92 1.75 16.99 9.00
C ALA A 92 1.54 18.34 8.27
N GLY A 93 0.28 18.76 8.04
CA GLY A 93 -0.06 20.06 7.46
C GLY A 93 -0.23 20.07 5.94
N PHE A 94 -0.15 18.91 5.28
CA PHE A 94 -0.35 18.85 3.82
C PHE A 94 -1.85 18.79 3.47
N PRO A 95 -2.33 19.57 2.47
CA PRO A 95 -3.75 19.69 2.13
C PRO A 95 -4.28 18.49 1.31
N VAL A 96 -4.01 17.27 1.78
CA VAL A 96 -4.39 16.04 1.08
C VAL A 96 -5.85 15.67 1.34
N ARG A 97 -6.49 15.12 0.30
CA ARG A 97 -7.83 14.52 0.31
C ARG A 97 -7.73 13.01 0.06
N PHE A 98 -8.81 12.29 0.25
CA PHE A 98 -8.86 10.85 -0.06
C PHE A 98 -9.87 10.63 -1.18
N LEU A 99 -9.38 10.61 -2.42
CA LEU A 99 -10.22 10.58 -3.63
C LEU A 99 -9.90 9.36 -4.48
N ASN A 100 -10.87 8.89 -5.25
CA ASN A 100 -10.67 7.87 -6.30
C ASN A 100 -9.93 6.61 -5.85
N PHE A 101 -10.24 6.10 -4.65
CA PHE A 101 -9.68 4.83 -4.17
C PHE A 101 -10.10 3.69 -5.10
N ARG A 102 -9.12 2.94 -5.60
CA ARG A 102 -9.34 1.81 -6.50
C ARG A 102 -8.35 0.69 -6.20
N VAL A 103 -8.84 -0.54 -6.17
CA VAL A 103 -7.98 -1.73 -6.15
C VAL A 103 -7.49 -2.03 -7.56
N ILE A 104 -6.19 -2.19 -7.73
CA ILE A 104 -5.55 -2.45 -9.02
C ILE A 104 -5.25 -3.94 -9.19
N ASN A 105 -4.77 -4.59 -8.13
CA ASN A 105 -4.40 -5.99 -8.18
C ASN A 105 -4.60 -6.65 -6.82
N CYS A 106 -4.93 -7.93 -6.84
CA CYS A 106 -4.99 -8.80 -5.67
C CYS A 106 -4.21 -10.07 -5.97
N VAL A 107 -3.24 -10.39 -5.11
CA VAL A 107 -2.46 -11.62 -5.19
C VAL A 107 -3.07 -12.64 -4.25
N PHE A 108 -3.41 -13.82 -4.77
CA PHE A 108 -3.96 -14.94 -4.01
C PHE A 108 -3.06 -16.16 -4.11
N SER A 109 -3.06 -16.99 -3.08
CA SER A 109 -2.35 -18.27 -3.03
C SER A 109 -3.23 -19.37 -2.45
N LYS A 110 -3.03 -20.62 -2.89
CA LYS A 110 -3.78 -21.79 -2.41
C LYS A 110 -3.30 -22.37 -1.08
N LEU A 111 -2.08 -22.05 -0.62
CA LEU A 111 -1.48 -22.62 0.60
C LEU A 111 -1.29 -21.53 1.67
N PRO A 112 -1.58 -21.79 2.96
CA PRO A 112 -1.13 -20.94 4.07
C PRO A 112 0.41 -20.93 4.13
N LEU A 113 1.04 -19.75 4.14
CA LEU A 113 2.50 -19.58 4.07
C LEU A 113 3.24 -19.84 5.39
N ASP A 114 2.59 -20.43 6.39
CA ASP A 114 3.21 -20.90 7.63
C ASP A 114 3.94 -22.25 7.47
N THR A 115 4.31 -22.63 6.24
CA THR A 115 5.06 -23.86 5.94
C THR A 115 6.56 -23.66 5.75
N ARG A 116 7.12 -22.51 6.18
CA ARG A 116 8.59 -22.42 6.27
C ARG A 116 9.04 -23.19 7.51
N VAL A 117 9.82 -24.25 7.27
CA VAL A 117 10.56 -25.14 8.19
C VAL A 117 9.84 -26.44 8.61
N LEU A 118 9.55 -27.34 7.66
CA LEU A 118 9.59 -28.81 7.87
C LEU A 118 9.97 -29.52 6.56
N ALA A 119 11.02 -29.02 5.90
CA ALA A 119 11.77 -29.79 4.91
C ALA A 119 13.24 -29.72 5.33
N SER A 120 13.56 -30.51 6.36
CA SER A 120 14.92 -30.92 6.73
C SER A 120 15.29 -32.17 5.94
#